data_AF-A0A928JKJ9-F1
#
_entry.id   AF-A0A928JKJ9-F1
#
_cell.length_a   1.000
_cell.length_b   1.000
_cell.length_c   1.000
_cell.angle_alpha   90.00
_cell.angle_beta   90.00
_cell.angle_gamma   90.00
#
_symmetry.space_group_name_H-M   'P 1'
#
loop_
_entity.id
_entity.type
_entity.pdbx_description
1 polymer ?
#
loop_
_entity_poly.entity_id
_entity_poly.type
_entity_poly.pdbx_seq_one_letter_code
_entity_poly.pdbx_strand_id
1 'polypeptide(L)'
;MSERNERYDSGTGRSLEELEKVYFQKAEPGTSPAPSTPPAAARRQTASRSTARRRSASNASRAKAPEKSRPARTGSKGMKNPLAGRTNKPTAKRGRRNAAPARSRTAQADAGKVSDKLVFTPLPPEGYEAQAKNRAQEPVPKKVDTSAAAKNVLDNLGNKGAVYISDTKRSVQDMRRRTAENAYRRRNNMKGMNTREKASYMLSQIGPTVRSVQSEPKRREAAYKILIVLIALLLAIHWTSCINDILGFARSDKEKVIVVEEGDTTNKLIGKFDRAGLIKHSTVCKMFIATTSGIRNDNEKYLKGEFTLTPDMGIEKMLSTCTATQKRDTVEITFPEGFTVEQIAEKLEESKVCSKSDFLKATNVATYSYDFVKDIANGDQRYHLLEGYMYPDTYEFYVGEDASSVVSKLLGNFHDKWSDSYASRARELNMSMDDVITLASIVQKEDSNPDNMAVIASVFYNRLNSSAYPSLQSDATNYYVNTYIKPGASAGDYNLYRNRYSTYVCKGLPVGPICSPGDDAIKAVLWPASTNYYFFAHDDEGNLYAARTASEQNQNVYNALTTGGTEEEEEA
;
A
#
# COMPACT_ATOMS: atom_id res chain seq x y z
N MET A 1 28.61 10.55 9.64
CA MET A 1 30.04 10.31 9.38
C MET A 1 30.61 9.48 10.52
N SER A 2 30.18 8.22 10.65
CA SER A 2 30.35 7.44 11.90
C SER A 2 30.30 5.91 11.69
N GLU A 3 30.59 5.45 10.47
CA GLU A 3 30.69 4.02 10.12
C GLU A 3 31.99 3.75 9.32
N ARG A 4 33.06 4.51 9.61
CA ARG A 4 34.41 4.27 9.04
C ARG A 4 35.27 3.36 9.93
N ASN A 5 34.81 3.04 11.15
CA ASN A 5 35.48 2.13 12.08
C ASN A 5 35.00 0.68 11.89
N GLU A 6 35.52 -0.03 10.88
CA GLU A 6 35.83 -1.48 10.94
C GLU A 6 36.46 -1.96 9.61
N ARG A 7 37.72 -1.54 9.38
CA ARG A 7 38.81 -2.16 8.55
C ARG A 7 39.67 -1.08 7.88
N TYR A 8 40.83 -0.77 8.47
CA TYR A 8 42.13 -0.89 7.80
C TYR A 8 43.28 -0.59 8.79
N ASP A 9 43.90 -1.63 9.38
CA ASP A 9 45.32 -1.64 9.76
C ASP A 9 45.79 -3.09 10.01
N SER A 10 47.06 -3.32 10.37
CA SER A 10 47.82 -4.59 10.51
C SER A 10 48.17 -5.27 9.18
N GLY A 11 48.38 -4.47 8.11
CA GLY A 11 48.65 -4.96 6.77
C GLY A 11 50.12 -5.21 6.39
N THR A 12 51.10 -4.63 7.08
CA THR A 12 52.51 -4.61 6.63
C THR A 12 53.53 -5.08 7.65
N GLY A 13 53.45 -4.64 8.91
CA GLY A 13 54.44 -4.96 9.95
C GLY A 13 55.87 -4.53 9.60
N ARG A 14 56.01 -3.47 8.79
CA ARG A 14 57.28 -2.98 8.25
C ARG A 14 57.87 -1.89 9.12
N SER A 15 59.19 -1.91 9.27
CA SER A 15 59.94 -0.83 9.91
C SER A 15 59.90 0.48 9.09
N LEU A 16 60.16 1.62 9.73
CA LEU A 16 60.29 2.92 9.05
C LEU A 16 61.29 2.89 7.89
N GLU A 17 62.41 2.17 8.04
CA GLU A 17 63.38 1.98 6.94
C GLU A 17 62.78 1.20 5.75
N GLU A 18 61.88 0.25 5.98
CA GLU A 18 61.24 -0.53 4.92
C GLU A 18 60.12 0.25 4.21
N LEU A 19 59.43 1.14 4.92
CA LEU A 19 58.53 2.11 4.32
C LEU A 19 59.32 3.11 3.45
N GLU A 20 60.44 3.63 3.96
CA GLU A 20 61.33 4.54 3.23
C GLU A 20 61.87 3.88 1.94
N LYS A 21 62.35 2.63 2.03
CA LYS A 21 62.84 1.85 0.87
C LYS A 21 61.75 1.52 -0.16
N VAL A 22 60.47 1.50 0.25
CA VAL A 22 59.33 1.22 -0.64
C VAL A 22 58.84 2.48 -1.36
N TYR A 23 58.73 3.62 -0.65
CA TYR A 23 58.26 4.87 -1.24
C TYR A 23 59.35 5.68 -1.95
N PHE A 24 60.60 5.58 -1.49
CA PHE A 24 61.78 6.30 -2.02
C PHE A 24 62.84 5.35 -2.60
N GLN A 25 62.45 4.50 -3.55
CA GLN A 25 63.44 3.86 -4.41
C GLN A 25 64.29 4.92 -5.11
N LYS A 26 65.59 4.95 -4.81
CA LYS A 26 66.56 5.83 -5.48
C LYS A 26 66.48 5.59 -6.99
N ALA A 27 66.08 6.61 -7.73
CA ALA A 27 66.05 6.58 -9.18
C ALA A 27 67.48 6.58 -9.73
N GLU A 28 68.04 5.39 -9.99
CA GLU A 28 69.18 5.30 -10.89
C GLU A 28 68.77 5.73 -12.30
N PRO A 29 69.61 6.49 -13.03
CA PRO A 29 69.20 7.19 -14.25
C PRO A 29 69.11 6.26 -15.47
N GLY A 30 68.01 5.51 -15.56
CA GLY A 30 67.45 5.05 -16.83
C GLY A 30 67.26 3.54 -17.00
N THR A 31 66.09 3.04 -16.60
CA THR A 31 65.40 1.94 -17.30
C THR A 31 63.89 2.05 -17.08
N SER A 32 63.10 1.94 -18.15
CA SER A 32 61.64 1.84 -18.03
C SER A 32 61.25 0.38 -17.77
N PRO A 33 60.49 0.07 -16.71
CA PRO A 33 59.87 -1.25 -16.59
C PRO A 33 58.85 -1.44 -17.72
N ALA A 34 58.99 -2.51 -18.49
CA ALA A 34 58.01 -2.89 -19.50
C ALA A 34 56.82 -3.61 -18.84
N PRO A 35 55.58 -3.43 -19.33
CA PRO A 35 54.42 -4.14 -18.79
C PRO A 35 54.58 -5.66 -18.99
N SER A 36 54.27 -6.43 -17.95
CA SER A 36 54.44 -7.89 -17.93
C SER A 36 53.43 -8.59 -18.86
N THR A 37 53.95 -9.37 -19.81
CA THR A 37 53.15 -10.12 -20.77
C THR A 37 52.46 -11.33 -20.11
N PRO A 38 51.12 -11.50 -20.23
CA PRO A 38 50.46 -12.73 -19.79
C PRO A 38 50.83 -13.91 -20.71
N PRO A 39 50.86 -15.16 -20.20
CA PRO A 39 51.30 -16.32 -20.97
C PRO A 39 50.32 -16.66 -22.11
N ALA A 40 50.85 -16.87 -23.32
CA ALA A 40 50.07 -17.17 -24.50
C ALA A 40 50.16 -18.65 -24.91
N ALA A 41 49.02 -19.34 -25.02
CA ALA A 41 48.64 -20.10 -26.23
C ALA A 41 47.36 -20.95 -26.06
N ALA A 42 46.29 -20.58 -26.77
CA ALA A 42 45.31 -21.52 -27.29
C ALA A 42 44.82 -21.01 -28.66
N ARG A 43 45.23 -21.69 -29.74
CA ARG A 43 45.16 -21.15 -31.12
C ARG A 43 44.02 -21.79 -31.89
N ARG A 44 43.03 -21.01 -32.35
CA ARG A 44 42.13 -21.41 -33.45
C ARG A 44 42.02 -20.31 -34.50
N GLN A 45 42.02 -20.74 -35.76
CA GLN A 45 41.97 -19.90 -36.95
C GLN A 45 40.52 -19.82 -37.45
N THR A 46 40.11 -18.66 -37.94
CA THR A 46 39.22 -18.53 -39.11
C THR A 46 39.63 -17.27 -39.87
N ALA A 47 39.30 -17.16 -41.16
CA ALA A 47 39.79 -16.08 -42.01
C ALA A 47 38.77 -15.63 -43.08
N SER A 48 38.57 -14.31 -43.17
CA SER A 48 38.23 -13.57 -44.39
C SER A 48 38.77 -12.14 -44.20
N ARG A 49 39.51 -11.53 -45.13
CA ARG A 49 39.20 -11.16 -46.54
C ARG A 49 38.05 -10.16 -46.67
N SER A 50 38.39 -8.87 -46.61
CA SER A 50 38.28 -7.99 -47.78
C SER A 50 39.35 -6.89 -47.71
N THR A 51 39.64 -6.20 -48.83
CA THR A 51 40.75 -5.22 -48.89
C THR A 51 40.45 -4.03 -49.79
N ALA A 52 40.83 -2.85 -49.31
CA ALA A 52 41.33 -1.67 -50.03
C ALA A 52 40.53 -1.07 -51.22
N ARG A 53 40.04 0.16 -51.03
CA ARG A 53 40.19 1.35 -51.93
C ARG A 53 39.46 2.57 -51.31
N ARG A 54 39.87 3.84 -51.51
CA ARG A 54 41.10 4.43 -52.07
C ARG A 54 41.29 5.85 -51.49
N ARG A 55 42.51 6.42 -51.58
CA ARG A 55 42.83 7.82 -51.22
C ARG A 55 42.37 8.86 -52.27
N SER A 56 42.61 10.15 -51.97
CA SER A 56 42.67 11.36 -52.82
C SER A 56 41.37 12.18 -52.97
N ALA A 57 41.39 13.52 -52.94
CA ALA A 57 42.45 14.47 -52.51
C ALA A 57 41.90 15.90 -52.28
N SER A 58 42.73 16.77 -51.69
CA SER A 58 42.81 18.24 -51.89
C SER A 58 41.52 19.06 -52.04
N ASN A 59 41.31 20.11 -51.23
CA ASN A 59 42.05 21.35 -51.46
C ASN A 59 42.20 22.25 -50.22
N ALA A 60 43.14 23.20 -50.29
CA ALA A 60 43.40 24.20 -49.25
C ALA A 60 43.47 25.61 -49.84
N SER A 61 42.81 26.59 -49.19
CA SER A 61 43.07 28.05 -49.24
C SER A 61 41.86 28.83 -48.69
N ARG A 62 41.96 30.11 -48.30
CA ARG A 62 43.04 30.84 -47.62
C ARG A 62 42.44 32.14 -47.06
N ALA A 63 42.70 32.41 -45.78
CA ALA A 63 42.52 33.67 -45.02
C ALA A 63 41.80 34.88 -45.67
N LYS A 64 40.83 35.46 -44.94
CA LYS A 64 41.02 36.80 -44.36
C LYS A 64 39.98 37.19 -43.29
N ALA A 65 40.49 37.85 -42.26
CA ALA A 65 39.85 38.84 -41.38
C ALA A 65 40.90 39.94 -41.15
N PRO A 66 40.67 41.02 -40.36
CA PRO A 66 39.41 41.53 -39.81
C PRO A 66 39.15 43.02 -40.21
N GLU A 67 38.06 43.62 -39.73
CA GLU A 67 38.07 45.06 -39.37
C GLU A 67 37.09 45.32 -38.19
N LYS A 68 37.20 46.50 -37.58
CA LYS A 68 36.60 46.88 -36.28
C LYS A 68 35.54 47.99 -36.48
N SER A 69 34.49 48.01 -35.65
CA SER A 69 33.96 49.29 -35.15
C SER A 69 33.14 49.15 -33.85
N ARG A 70 33.31 50.15 -33.00
CA ARG A 70 32.63 50.50 -31.72
C ARG A 70 32.96 52.01 -31.53
N PRO A 71 32.31 52.80 -30.64
CA PRO A 71 31.27 52.48 -29.66
C PRO A 71 30.14 53.57 -29.58
N ALA A 72 29.59 53.76 -28.37
CA ALA A 72 28.88 54.95 -27.85
C ALA A 72 27.36 55.10 -28.16
N ARG A 73 26.53 55.73 -27.30
CA ARG A 73 26.56 56.01 -25.83
C ARG A 73 25.16 56.57 -25.40
N THR A 74 24.88 56.63 -24.09
CA THR A 74 23.66 57.21 -23.45
C THR A 74 22.39 56.34 -23.63
N GLY A 75 21.36 56.33 -22.76
CA GLY A 75 20.95 57.15 -21.60
C GLY A 75 19.46 57.52 -21.77
N SER A 76 18.55 57.62 -20.78
CA SER A 76 18.58 57.82 -19.32
C SER A 76 17.16 57.54 -18.74
N LYS A 77 17.00 57.49 -17.40
CA LYS A 77 15.78 57.67 -16.53
C LYS A 77 14.36 57.68 -17.18
N GLY A 78 13.28 57.10 -16.62
CA GLY A 78 13.05 56.40 -15.34
C GLY A 78 11.59 56.60 -14.80
N MET A 79 11.31 56.12 -13.57
CA MET A 79 10.16 56.47 -12.68
C MET A 79 8.73 55.87 -12.86
N LYS A 80 8.24 55.27 -11.74
CA LYS A 80 6.87 55.30 -11.14
C LYS A 80 5.69 54.43 -11.68
N ASN A 81 5.51 53.27 -11.02
CA ASN A 81 4.33 52.79 -10.24
C ASN A 81 3.12 53.75 -10.02
N PRO A 82 1.91 53.25 -9.61
CA PRO A 82 1.15 52.03 -9.99
C PRO A 82 -0.40 52.28 -10.05
N LEU A 83 -1.26 51.24 -10.16
CA LEU A 83 -2.61 51.03 -9.50
C LEU A 83 -3.71 50.32 -10.34
N ALA A 84 -4.45 49.41 -9.68
CA ALA A 84 -5.84 48.92 -9.92
C ALA A 84 -6.29 48.37 -11.31
N GLY A 85 -7.27 47.46 -11.44
CA GLY A 85 -8.02 46.64 -10.45
C GLY A 85 -9.46 46.28 -10.90
N ARG A 86 -9.98 45.08 -10.53
CA ARG A 86 -11.37 44.55 -10.79
C ARG A 86 -11.71 44.23 -12.28
N THR A 87 -12.66 43.36 -12.70
CA THR A 87 -13.51 42.31 -12.05
C THR A 87 -14.13 41.31 -13.09
N ASN A 88 -14.32 40.05 -12.68
CA ASN A 88 -15.38 39.07 -13.02
C ASN A 88 -16.31 39.25 -14.26
N LYS A 89 -16.35 38.27 -15.19
CA LYS A 89 -17.40 37.20 -15.30
C LYS A 89 -17.25 36.29 -16.57
N PRO A 90 -17.93 35.12 -16.66
CA PRO A 90 -17.65 34.08 -17.67
C PRO A 90 -18.66 34.00 -18.84
N THR A 91 -18.29 33.25 -19.88
CA THR A 91 -19.13 32.82 -21.03
C THR A 91 -19.23 31.29 -21.11
N ALA A 92 -20.29 30.74 -21.73
CA ALA A 92 -20.63 29.32 -21.65
C ALA A 92 -21.17 28.67 -22.95
N LYS A 93 -21.20 27.32 -22.95
CA LYS A 93 -21.96 26.39 -23.82
C LYS A 93 -21.60 26.26 -25.32
N ARG A 94 -21.00 25.10 -25.65
CA ARG A 94 -21.44 24.13 -26.71
C ARG A 94 -20.69 22.80 -26.47
N GLY A 95 -21.23 21.61 -26.70
CA GLY A 95 -22.60 21.22 -27.08
C GLY A 95 -22.65 20.27 -28.28
N ARG A 96 -22.57 18.96 -28.06
CA ARG A 96 -22.86 17.90 -29.07
C ARG A 96 -23.56 16.69 -28.43
N ARG A 97 -24.21 15.86 -29.25
CA ARG A 97 -25.15 14.80 -28.85
C ARG A 97 -24.74 13.43 -29.38
N ASN A 98 -25.18 12.40 -28.65
CA ASN A 98 -25.66 11.08 -29.07
C ASN A 98 -25.00 10.37 -30.27
N ALA A 99 -24.47 9.17 -30.01
CA ALA A 99 -24.77 8.00 -30.84
C ALA A 99 -24.74 6.72 -29.98
N ALA A 100 -25.74 5.86 -30.16
CA ALA A 100 -25.71 4.45 -29.81
C ALA A 100 -26.15 3.67 -31.05
N PRO A 101 -25.73 2.41 -31.20
CA PRO A 101 -26.74 1.40 -31.51
C PRO A 101 -26.55 0.11 -30.70
N ALA A 102 -27.64 -0.65 -30.56
CA ALA A 102 -27.64 -1.99 -29.98
C ALA A 102 -28.00 -3.04 -31.03
N ARG A 103 -27.36 -4.22 -30.96
CA ARG A 103 -27.73 -5.55 -31.52
C ARG A 103 -26.49 -6.47 -31.41
N SER A 104 -26.54 -7.80 -31.37
CA SER A 104 -27.51 -8.83 -30.91
C SER A 104 -27.03 -10.17 -31.50
N ARG A 105 -27.23 -11.32 -30.81
CA ARG A 105 -26.96 -12.69 -31.33
C ARG A 105 -25.45 -13.02 -31.52
N THR A 106 -24.96 -14.27 -31.53
CA THR A 106 -25.55 -15.61 -31.22
C THR A 106 -24.43 -16.61 -30.92
N ALA A 107 -24.73 -17.62 -30.08
CA ALA A 107 -23.98 -18.89 -29.97
C ALA A 107 -22.49 -18.73 -29.53
N GLN A 108 -21.71 -19.80 -29.31
CA GLN A 108 -22.01 -21.23 -29.28
C GLN A 108 -21.26 -21.89 -28.11
N ALA A 109 -21.66 -23.10 -27.71
CA ALA A 109 -20.95 -23.87 -26.68
C ALA A 109 -19.76 -24.64 -27.25
N ASP A 110 -18.74 -24.85 -26.43
CA ASP A 110 -17.89 -26.05 -26.48
C ASP A 110 -17.45 -26.44 -25.05
N ALA A 111 -17.04 -27.69 -24.82
CA ALA A 111 -16.89 -28.28 -23.49
C ALA A 111 -15.56 -29.07 -23.32
N GLY A 112 -14.58 -28.46 -22.64
CA GLY A 112 -13.26 -29.03 -22.38
C GLY A 112 -13.14 -29.91 -21.11
N LYS A 113 -12.40 -31.02 -21.21
CA LYS A 113 -12.29 -32.13 -20.23
C LYS A 113 -10.89 -32.77 -20.38
N VAL A 114 -10.18 -33.31 -19.38
CA VAL A 114 -10.32 -33.52 -17.91
C VAL A 114 -8.90 -33.29 -17.29
N SER A 115 -8.50 -33.50 -16.03
CA SER A 115 -9.06 -34.02 -14.76
C SER A 115 -8.15 -33.62 -13.57
N ASP A 116 -8.73 -33.65 -12.37
CA ASP A 116 -8.18 -34.06 -11.05
C ASP A 116 -6.65 -34.14 -10.83
N LYS A 117 -6.18 -33.51 -9.74
CA LYS A 117 -5.73 -34.14 -8.47
C LYS A 117 -4.83 -33.16 -7.68
N LEU A 118 -4.73 -33.13 -6.35
CA LEU A 118 -5.42 -33.60 -5.13
C LEU A 118 -4.46 -33.20 -3.97
N VAL A 119 -4.76 -33.49 -2.70
CA VAL A 119 -3.99 -33.11 -1.47
C VAL A 119 -4.19 -31.62 -1.09
N PHE A 120 -4.52 -31.21 0.14
CA PHE A 120 -4.81 -31.95 1.39
C PHE A 120 -6.05 -31.36 2.14
N THR A 121 -6.17 -31.63 3.45
CA THR A 121 -7.25 -31.19 4.36
C THR A 121 -6.67 -30.78 5.73
N PRO A 122 -7.46 -30.20 6.68
CA PRO A 122 -8.22 -31.03 7.62
C PRO A 122 -9.63 -30.51 8.03
N LEU A 123 -10.31 -31.34 8.85
CA LEU A 123 -11.71 -31.29 9.37
C LEU A 123 -11.76 -30.77 10.84
N PRO A 124 -12.86 -30.85 11.65
CA PRO A 124 -14.33 -31.06 11.44
C PRO A 124 -15.10 -29.80 11.97
N PRO A 125 -16.21 -29.79 12.78
CA PRO A 125 -17.34 -30.72 13.03
C PRO A 125 -18.78 -30.12 13.01
N GLU A 126 -19.76 -31.03 12.96
CA GLU A 126 -21.13 -31.13 13.58
C GLU A 126 -22.11 -29.94 13.80
N GLY A 127 -23.41 -30.26 13.59
CA GLY A 127 -24.60 -29.48 13.95
C GLY A 127 -25.90 -30.16 13.45
N TYR A 128 -26.94 -30.27 14.28
CA TYR A 128 -28.07 -31.20 14.07
C TYR A 128 -29.45 -30.51 13.87
N GLU A 129 -30.35 -31.20 13.14
CA GLU A 129 -31.85 -31.21 13.25
C GLU A 129 -32.68 -29.90 13.26
N ALA A 130 -33.95 -29.84 12.80
CA ALA A 130 -34.76 -30.69 11.90
C ALA A 130 -36.08 -29.94 11.51
N GLN A 131 -36.85 -30.50 10.56
CA GLN A 131 -38.26 -30.15 10.19
C GLN A 131 -38.49 -28.73 9.59
N ALA A 132 -39.22 -28.49 8.49
CA ALA A 132 -40.36 -29.19 7.91
C ALA A 132 -40.74 -28.66 6.50
N LYS A 133 -41.27 -29.51 5.61
CA LYS A 133 -42.58 -29.37 4.90
C LYS A 133 -42.74 -30.29 3.68
N ASN A 134 -43.99 -30.73 3.48
CA ASN A 134 -44.60 -31.31 2.25
C ASN A 134 -44.01 -32.64 1.73
N ARG A 135 -44.74 -33.78 1.67
CA ARG A 135 -46.08 -34.10 1.12
C ARG A 135 -46.08 -34.44 -0.38
N ALA A 136 -45.68 -35.67 -0.72
CA ALA A 136 -46.23 -36.44 -1.85
C ALA A 136 -45.93 -37.96 -1.72
N GLN A 137 -46.97 -38.79 -1.92
CA GLN A 137 -46.96 -40.16 -2.46
C GLN A 137 -46.09 -41.27 -1.80
N GLU A 138 -46.77 -42.23 -1.15
CA GLU A 138 -46.27 -43.59 -0.84
C GLU A 138 -46.94 -44.64 -1.75
N PRO A 139 -46.26 -45.76 -2.07
CA PRO A 139 -46.88 -46.97 -2.62
C PRO A 139 -46.81 -48.20 -1.68
N VAL A 140 -47.97 -48.54 -1.10
CA VAL A 140 -48.45 -49.84 -0.56
C VAL A 140 -47.49 -51.06 -0.52
N PRO A 141 -47.32 -51.68 0.67
CA PRO A 141 -47.04 -53.11 0.80
C PRO A 141 -48.29 -53.97 1.15
N LYS A 142 -48.31 -55.16 0.54
CA LYS A 142 -49.35 -56.20 0.43
C LYS A 142 -50.07 -56.68 1.71
N LYS A 143 -51.34 -57.09 1.48
CA LYS A 143 -52.28 -57.89 2.31
C LYS A 143 -51.69 -58.84 3.37
N VAL A 144 -52.36 -58.91 4.53
CA VAL A 144 -52.44 -60.06 5.45
C VAL A 144 -53.92 -60.22 5.89
N ASP A 145 -54.34 -61.41 6.34
CA ASP A 145 -55.74 -61.86 6.35
C ASP A 145 -56.72 -61.13 7.30
N THR A 146 -57.91 -60.84 6.78
CA THR A 146 -58.93 -59.98 7.42
C THR A 146 -60.06 -60.72 8.14
N SER A 147 -60.05 -62.05 8.20
CA SER A 147 -61.15 -62.84 8.80
C SER A 147 -60.99 -63.13 10.30
N ALA A 148 -59.76 -63.33 10.78
CA ALA A 148 -59.49 -63.67 12.18
C ALA A 148 -59.59 -62.44 13.13
N ALA A 149 -59.17 -61.26 12.67
CA ALA A 149 -59.24 -60.03 13.46
C ALA A 149 -60.68 -59.55 13.70
N ALA A 150 -61.60 -59.80 12.75
CA ALA A 150 -62.97 -59.29 12.81
C ALA A 150 -63.80 -59.89 13.96
N LYS A 151 -63.65 -61.19 14.27
CA LYS A 151 -64.38 -61.84 15.36
C LYS A 151 -63.96 -61.33 16.74
N ASN A 152 -62.65 -61.31 17.02
CA ASN A 152 -62.12 -60.84 18.30
C ASN A 152 -62.48 -59.37 18.63
N VAL A 153 -62.73 -58.54 17.61
CA VAL A 153 -63.23 -57.16 17.78
C VAL A 153 -64.74 -57.13 18.05
N LEU A 154 -65.55 -57.92 17.34
CA LEU A 154 -67.00 -57.99 17.54
C LEU A 154 -67.38 -58.54 18.92
N ASP A 155 -66.75 -59.63 19.37
CA ASP A 155 -67.09 -60.27 20.65
C ASP A 155 -66.73 -59.37 21.86
N ASN A 156 -65.62 -58.61 21.76
CA ASN A 156 -65.24 -57.62 22.78
C ASN A 156 -66.11 -56.36 22.78
N LEU A 157 -66.71 -55.98 21.64
CA LEU A 157 -67.64 -54.86 21.56
C LEU A 157 -69.04 -55.25 22.06
N GLY A 158 -69.53 -56.45 21.70
CA GLY A 158 -70.85 -56.94 22.12
C GLY A 158 -70.99 -57.01 23.64
N ASN A 159 -70.04 -57.62 24.32
CA ASN A 159 -70.12 -57.86 25.76
C ASN A 159 -69.92 -56.59 26.63
N LYS A 160 -69.30 -55.53 26.08
CA LYS A 160 -69.19 -54.22 26.77
C LYS A 160 -70.32 -53.26 26.40
N GLY A 161 -70.87 -53.33 25.18
CA GLY A 161 -72.01 -52.53 24.74
C GLY A 161 -73.32 -52.91 25.43
N ALA A 162 -73.58 -54.20 25.64
CA ALA A 162 -74.82 -54.69 26.24
C ALA A 162 -75.05 -54.16 27.69
N VAL A 163 -73.99 -54.05 28.48
CA VAL A 163 -74.05 -53.56 29.88
C VAL A 163 -74.33 -52.06 29.95
N TYR A 164 -73.73 -51.25 29.09
CA TYR A 164 -73.95 -49.79 29.08
C TYR A 164 -75.32 -49.38 28.53
N ILE A 165 -75.92 -50.17 27.63
CA ILE A 165 -77.23 -49.86 27.00
C ILE A 165 -78.42 -50.26 27.91
N SER A 166 -78.26 -51.26 28.78
CA SER A 166 -79.28 -51.61 29.76
C SER A 166 -79.38 -50.57 30.88
N ASP A 167 -78.25 -50.15 31.46
CA ASP A 167 -78.21 -49.14 32.54
C ASP A 167 -78.65 -47.73 32.08
N THR A 168 -78.37 -47.35 30.83
CA THR A 168 -78.89 -46.08 30.28
C THR A 168 -80.40 -46.12 30.03
N LYS A 169 -80.98 -47.25 29.58
CA LYS A 169 -82.44 -47.40 29.51
C LYS A 169 -83.08 -47.40 30.90
N ARG A 170 -82.46 -48.07 31.88
CA ARG A 170 -82.94 -48.14 33.27
C ARG A 170 -82.92 -46.77 33.95
N SER A 171 -81.81 -46.02 33.82
CA SER A 171 -81.70 -44.66 34.37
C SER A 171 -82.63 -43.65 33.69
N VAL A 172 -82.93 -43.78 32.39
CA VAL A 172 -83.94 -42.94 31.72
C VAL A 172 -85.36 -43.30 32.17
N GLN A 173 -85.68 -44.57 32.42
CA GLN A 173 -86.95 -44.97 33.04
C GLN A 173 -87.07 -44.47 34.49
N ASP A 174 -86.02 -44.61 35.30
CA ASP A 174 -86.01 -44.09 36.67
C ASP A 174 -86.05 -42.55 36.73
N MET A 175 -85.40 -41.84 35.81
CA MET A 175 -85.56 -40.39 35.69
C MET A 175 -87.00 -40.01 35.32
N ARG A 176 -87.64 -40.71 34.37
CA ARG A 176 -89.05 -40.46 34.02
C ARG A 176 -89.97 -40.76 35.21
N ARG A 177 -89.72 -41.85 35.94
CA ARG A 177 -90.47 -42.21 37.16
C ARG A 177 -90.30 -41.17 38.27
N ARG A 178 -89.06 -40.80 38.61
CA ARG A 178 -88.76 -39.74 39.60
C ARG A 178 -89.36 -38.38 39.19
N THR A 179 -89.37 -38.06 37.88
CA THR A 179 -89.99 -36.83 37.37
C THR A 179 -91.51 -36.87 37.53
N ALA A 180 -92.15 -38.00 37.24
CA ALA A 180 -93.59 -38.21 37.44
C ALA A 180 -93.98 -38.19 38.93
N GLU A 181 -93.21 -38.88 39.79
CA GLU A 181 -93.43 -38.91 41.25
C GLU A 181 -93.22 -37.52 41.87
N ASN A 182 -92.22 -36.76 41.43
CA ASN A 182 -92.01 -35.37 41.86
C ASN A 182 -93.09 -34.42 41.32
N ALA A 183 -93.57 -34.62 40.08
CA ALA A 183 -94.71 -33.86 39.55
C ALA A 183 -96.00 -34.15 40.33
N TYR A 184 -96.25 -35.42 40.68
CA TYR A 184 -97.38 -35.83 41.51
C TYR A 184 -97.30 -35.27 42.93
N ARG A 185 -96.14 -35.37 43.59
CA ARG A 185 -95.88 -34.73 44.90
C ARG A 185 -96.07 -33.22 44.85
N ARG A 186 -95.51 -32.52 43.85
CA ARG A 186 -95.73 -31.08 43.66
C ARG A 186 -97.22 -30.75 43.47
N ARG A 187 -97.97 -31.55 42.69
CA ARG A 187 -99.40 -31.34 42.45
C ARG A 187 -100.26 -31.55 43.71
N ASN A 188 -99.93 -32.53 44.54
CA ASN A 188 -100.62 -32.77 45.80
C ASN A 188 -100.23 -31.75 46.89
N ASN A 189 -98.95 -31.38 47.00
CA ASN A 189 -98.52 -30.35 47.96
C ASN A 189 -99.12 -28.96 47.65
N MET A 190 -99.36 -28.64 46.37
CA MET A 190 -100.08 -27.41 45.96
C MET A 190 -101.61 -27.51 46.06
N LYS A 191 -102.17 -28.65 46.50
CA LYS A 191 -103.62 -28.88 46.56
C LYS A 191 -104.17 -28.35 47.88
N GLY A 192 -104.73 -27.14 47.85
CA GLY A 192 -105.25 -26.42 49.01
C GLY A 192 -104.57 -25.07 49.27
N MET A 193 -103.32 -24.89 48.79
CA MET A 193 -102.59 -23.63 48.90
C MET A 193 -103.26 -22.47 48.13
N ASN A 194 -103.15 -21.26 48.64
CA ASN A 194 -103.56 -20.04 47.93
C ASN A 194 -102.54 -19.64 46.84
N THR A 195 -102.89 -18.63 46.03
CA THR A 195 -102.09 -18.19 44.88
C THR A 195 -100.70 -17.65 45.28
N ARG A 196 -100.56 -17.07 46.48
CA ARG A 196 -99.31 -16.48 46.97
C ARG A 196 -98.35 -17.55 47.49
N GLU A 197 -98.87 -18.54 48.22
CA GLU A 197 -98.11 -19.72 48.67
C GLU A 197 -97.56 -20.53 47.49
N LYS A 198 -98.38 -20.75 46.46
CA LYS A 198 -97.97 -21.44 45.22
C LYS A 198 -96.80 -20.72 44.53
N ALA A 199 -96.84 -19.38 44.46
CA ALA A 199 -95.74 -18.60 43.90
C ALA A 199 -94.46 -18.75 44.73
N SER A 200 -94.53 -18.62 46.07
CA SER A 200 -93.38 -18.80 46.96
C SER A 200 -92.78 -20.22 46.91
N TYR A 201 -93.61 -21.26 46.84
CA TYR A 201 -93.17 -22.65 46.73
C TYR A 201 -92.52 -22.97 45.37
N MET A 202 -92.95 -22.30 44.29
CA MET A 202 -92.29 -22.41 42.99
C MET A 202 -90.96 -21.64 42.95
N LEU A 203 -90.90 -20.45 43.57
CA LEU A 203 -89.67 -19.65 43.65
C LEU A 203 -88.57 -20.31 44.48
N SER A 204 -88.91 -20.96 45.60
CA SER A 204 -87.92 -21.68 46.43
C SER A 204 -87.33 -22.94 45.77
N GLN A 205 -87.86 -23.34 44.61
CA GLN A 205 -87.36 -24.46 43.81
C GLN A 205 -86.44 -24.02 42.65
N ILE A 206 -86.24 -22.72 42.44
CA ILE A 206 -85.36 -22.17 41.41
C ILE A 206 -84.07 -21.70 42.06
N GLY A 207 -83.00 -22.49 41.92
CA GLY A 207 -81.66 -22.15 42.42
C GLY A 207 -81.08 -20.89 41.75
N PRO A 208 -80.17 -20.17 42.41
CA PRO A 208 -79.74 -18.82 42.01
C PRO A 208 -78.94 -18.80 40.70
N THR A 209 -79.66 -18.74 39.58
CA THR A 209 -79.11 -18.69 38.22
C THR A 209 -79.76 -17.58 37.40
N VAL A 210 -79.45 -16.34 37.75
CA VAL A 210 -79.10 -15.23 36.84
C VAL A 210 -78.60 -14.09 37.75
N ARG A 211 -77.32 -13.75 37.62
CA ARG A 211 -76.80 -12.47 38.13
C ARG A 211 -75.96 -11.83 37.02
N SER A 212 -76.51 -10.76 36.46
CA SER A 212 -75.88 -9.72 35.63
C SER A 212 -74.62 -10.07 34.82
N VAL A 213 -74.68 -9.81 33.51
CA VAL A 213 -73.47 -9.58 32.70
C VAL A 213 -72.75 -8.32 33.20
N GLN A 214 -71.85 -8.48 34.16
CA GLN A 214 -70.79 -7.54 34.47
C GLN A 214 -69.50 -8.14 33.95
N SER A 215 -68.92 -7.55 32.90
CA SER A 215 -67.61 -7.99 32.41
C SER A 215 -66.56 -7.67 33.45
N GLU A 216 -65.91 -8.69 34.04
CA GLU A 216 -64.95 -8.47 35.13
C GLU A 216 -63.87 -7.47 34.72
N PRO A 217 -63.68 -6.36 35.49
CA PRO A 217 -62.65 -5.38 35.19
C PRO A 217 -61.26 -6.03 35.21
N LYS A 218 -61.04 -7.00 36.12
CA LYS A 218 -59.79 -7.77 36.24
C LYS A 218 -59.36 -8.46 34.94
N ARG A 219 -60.28 -9.00 34.13
CA ARG A 219 -59.95 -9.58 32.82
C ARG A 219 -59.58 -8.53 31.77
N ARG A 220 -60.24 -7.37 31.79
CA ARG A 220 -59.89 -6.24 30.89
C ARG A 220 -58.56 -5.60 31.28
N GLU A 221 -58.31 -5.42 32.57
CA GLU A 221 -57.01 -4.99 33.11
C GLU A 221 -55.89 -5.97 32.78
N ALA A 222 -56.11 -7.27 32.95
CA ALA A 222 -55.11 -8.28 32.60
C ALA A 222 -54.79 -8.25 31.10
N ALA A 223 -55.82 -8.17 30.25
CA ALA A 223 -55.63 -8.01 28.80
C ALA A 223 -54.88 -6.72 28.45
N TYR A 224 -55.18 -5.60 29.10
CA TYR A 224 -54.47 -4.33 28.93
C TYR A 224 -53.01 -4.40 29.40
N LYS A 225 -52.74 -5.02 30.55
CA LYS A 225 -51.38 -5.24 31.09
C LYS A 225 -50.57 -6.15 30.16
N ILE A 226 -51.16 -7.22 29.63
CA ILE A 226 -50.54 -8.08 28.61
C ILE A 226 -50.28 -7.31 27.31
N LEU A 227 -51.22 -6.47 26.86
CA LEU A 227 -51.06 -5.63 25.67
C LEU A 227 -49.92 -4.61 25.84
N ILE A 228 -49.79 -3.96 27.01
CA ILE A 228 -48.64 -3.10 27.33
C ILE A 228 -47.34 -3.89 27.24
N VAL A 229 -47.26 -5.08 27.85
CA VAL A 229 -46.04 -5.92 27.83
C VAL A 229 -45.68 -6.34 26.40
N LEU A 230 -46.66 -6.70 25.57
CA LEU A 230 -46.43 -7.02 24.16
C LEU A 230 -45.95 -5.80 23.35
N ILE A 231 -46.56 -4.63 23.56
CA ILE A 231 -46.13 -3.38 22.92
C ILE A 231 -44.71 -3.00 23.37
N ALA A 232 -44.41 -3.09 24.67
CA ALA A 232 -43.09 -2.82 25.21
C ALA A 232 -42.02 -3.80 24.67
N LEU A 233 -42.35 -5.08 24.52
CA LEU A 233 -41.46 -6.07 23.91
C LEU A 233 -41.20 -5.79 22.43
N LEU A 234 -42.24 -5.43 21.66
CA LEU A 234 -42.10 -5.03 20.25
C LEU A 234 -41.27 -3.74 20.11
N LEU A 235 -41.48 -2.76 20.99
CA LEU A 235 -40.67 -1.54 21.04
C LEU A 235 -39.21 -1.83 21.41
N ALA A 236 -38.95 -2.74 22.35
CA ALA A 236 -37.59 -3.15 22.70
C ALA A 236 -36.88 -3.87 21.55
N ILE A 237 -37.57 -4.75 20.82
CA ILE A 237 -37.05 -5.41 19.61
C ILE A 237 -36.76 -4.38 18.50
N HIS A 238 -37.62 -3.38 18.33
CA HIS A 238 -37.39 -2.30 17.38
C HIS A 238 -36.19 -1.41 17.78
N TRP A 239 -36.11 -0.99 19.03
CA TRP A 239 -35.00 -0.19 19.56
C TRP A 239 -33.66 -0.90 19.50
N THR A 240 -33.59 -2.17 19.89
CA THR A 240 -32.38 -2.99 19.76
C THR A 240 -31.97 -3.17 18.29
N SER A 241 -32.91 -3.32 17.36
CA SER A 241 -32.59 -3.31 15.92
C SER A 241 -32.02 -1.97 15.45
N CYS A 242 -32.46 -0.84 16.00
CA CYS A 242 -31.98 0.50 15.65
C CYS A 242 -30.61 0.79 16.25
N ILE A 243 -30.40 0.47 17.53
CA ILE A 243 -29.10 0.58 18.21
C ILE A 243 -28.06 -0.29 17.50
N ASN A 244 -28.46 -1.44 16.98
CA ASN A 244 -27.59 -2.31 16.19
C ASN A 244 -27.24 -1.70 14.80
N ASP A 245 -28.12 -0.92 14.14
CA ASP A 245 -27.70 -0.15 12.95
C ASP A 245 -26.67 0.95 13.28
N ILE A 246 -26.72 1.50 14.50
CA ILE A 246 -25.81 2.56 14.93
C ILE A 246 -24.44 1.99 15.33
N LEU A 247 -24.40 0.84 16.03
CA LEU A 247 -23.20 0.29 16.66
C LEU A 247 -22.61 -0.95 15.96
N GLY A 248 -23.35 -1.65 15.09
CA GLY A 248 -22.85 -2.77 14.28
C GLY A 248 -22.82 -4.15 14.96
N PHE A 249 -23.12 -4.25 16.25
CA PHE A 249 -22.92 -5.49 17.03
C PHE A 249 -23.61 -6.75 16.49
N ALA A 250 -22.85 -7.84 16.38
CA ALA A 250 -23.32 -9.19 16.03
C ALA A 250 -24.11 -9.25 14.70
N ARG A 251 -23.56 -8.60 13.66
CA ARG A 251 -24.05 -8.68 12.27
C ARG A 251 -23.16 -9.58 11.41
N SER A 252 -23.56 -9.77 10.16
CA SER A 252 -22.72 -10.49 9.19
C SER A 252 -21.57 -9.61 8.73
N ASP A 253 -20.39 -10.18 8.83
CA ASP A 253 -19.13 -9.96 8.12
C ASP A 253 -19.20 -9.77 6.58
N LYS A 254 -20.34 -10.02 5.92
CA LYS A 254 -20.41 -10.04 4.45
C LYS A 254 -20.19 -8.67 3.82
N GLU A 255 -19.02 -8.52 3.22
CA GLU A 255 -18.60 -7.38 2.40
C GLU A 255 -19.64 -6.99 1.34
N LYS A 256 -19.82 -5.67 1.19
CA LYS A 256 -20.63 -5.06 0.13
C LYS A 256 -19.91 -3.82 -0.39
N VAL A 257 -19.71 -3.78 -1.70
CA VAL A 257 -19.19 -2.60 -2.38
C VAL A 257 -20.29 -1.57 -2.55
N ILE A 258 -20.01 -0.31 -2.23
CA ILE A 258 -20.87 0.84 -2.49
C ILE A 258 -20.14 1.89 -3.33
N VAL A 259 -20.87 2.57 -4.22
CA VAL A 259 -20.32 3.65 -5.06
C VAL A 259 -20.73 5.00 -4.47
N VAL A 260 -19.76 5.82 -4.07
CA VAL A 260 -19.96 7.18 -3.56
C VAL A 260 -19.75 8.18 -4.69
N GLU A 261 -20.69 9.12 -4.84
CA GLU A 261 -20.69 10.12 -5.90
C GLU A 261 -20.19 11.48 -5.40
N GLU A 262 -19.67 12.28 -6.32
CA GLU A 262 -19.18 13.63 -6.05
C GLU A 262 -20.35 14.54 -5.62
N GLY A 263 -20.28 15.10 -4.40
CA GLY A 263 -21.40 15.83 -3.82
C GLY A 263 -22.52 14.94 -3.27
N ASP A 264 -22.23 13.69 -2.92
CA ASP A 264 -23.07 12.94 -1.98
C ASP A 264 -23.07 13.63 -0.61
N THR A 265 -24.26 13.88 -0.06
CA THR A 265 -24.43 14.34 1.32
C THR A 265 -24.59 13.14 2.24
N THR A 266 -24.31 13.31 3.53
CA THR A 266 -24.49 12.29 4.57
C THR A 266 -25.86 11.61 4.48
N ASN A 267 -26.93 12.38 4.28
CA ASN A 267 -28.29 11.86 4.11
C ASN A 267 -28.51 11.01 2.85
N LYS A 268 -27.83 11.32 1.72
CA LYS A 268 -27.83 10.45 0.52
C LYS A 268 -27.03 9.17 0.76
N LEU A 269 -25.88 9.29 1.42
CA LEU A 269 -24.93 8.20 1.66
C LEU A 269 -25.51 7.16 2.64
N ILE A 270 -26.13 7.59 3.74
CA ILE A 270 -26.93 6.70 4.61
C ILE A 270 -28.05 6.03 3.81
N GLY A 271 -28.66 6.73 2.84
CA GLY A 271 -29.62 6.16 1.90
C GLY A 271 -29.04 5.15 0.89
N LYS A 272 -27.73 5.20 0.59
CA LYS A 272 -27.02 4.17 -0.19
C LYS A 272 -26.75 2.94 0.68
N PHE A 273 -26.35 3.11 1.93
CA PHE A 273 -26.17 2.00 2.88
C PHE A 273 -27.46 1.20 3.09
N ASP A 274 -28.60 1.89 3.19
CA ASP A 274 -29.95 1.33 3.29
C ASP A 274 -30.29 0.44 2.08
N ARG A 275 -30.09 0.97 0.86
CA ARG A 275 -30.31 0.22 -0.39
C ARG A 275 -29.36 -0.96 -0.59
N ALA A 276 -28.13 -0.88 -0.05
CA ALA A 276 -27.22 -2.01 -0.01
C ALA A 276 -27.60 -3.06 1.07
N GLY A 277 -28.51 -2.74 1.99
CA GLY A 277 -28.82 -3.56 3.16
C GLY A 277 -27.63 -3.70 4.10
N LEU A 278 -26.84 -2.63 4.26
CA LEU A 278 -25.83 -2.50 5.31
C LEU A 278 -26.50 -2.09 6.64
N ILE A 279 -27.54 -1.25 6.56
CA ILE A 279 -28.43 -0.85 7.66
C ILE A 279 -29.89 -1.22 7.35
N LYS A 280 -30.78 -1.14 8.35
CA LYS A 280 -32.22 -1.41 8.25
C LYS A 280 -33.11 -0.18 8.49
N HIS A 281 -32.68 0.74 9.34
CA HIS A 281 -33.50 1.88 9.81
C HIS A 281 -32.83 3.22 9.45
N SER A 282 -32.75 3.55 8.15
CA SER A 282 -32.03 4.74 7.71
C SER A 282 -32.59 6.06 8.24
N THR A 283 -33.88 6.15 8.56
CA THR A 283 -34.48 7.32 9.22
C THR A 283 -33.89 7.54 10.61
N VAL A 284 -33.71 6.47 11.41
CA VAL A 284 -33.14 6.56 12.76
C VAL A 284 -31.64 6.85 12.67
N CYS A 285 -30.93 6.28 11.69
CA CYS A 285 -29.53 6.60 11.43
C CYS A 285 -29.33 8.08 11.07
N LYS A 286 -30.18 8.64 10.19
CA LYS A 286 -30.16 10.06 9.84
C LYS A 286 -30.49 10.96 11.03
N MET A 287 -31.46 10.58 11.86
CA MET A 287 -31.82 11.33 13.07
C MET A 287 -30.70 11.29 14.13
N PHE A 288 -30.09 10.13 14.35
CA PHE A 288 -28.93 9.96 15.23
C PHE A 288 -27.78 10.87 14.79
N ILE A 289 -27.33 10.73 13.53
CA ILE A 289 -26.25 11.54 12.98
C ILE A 289 -26.61 13.03 13.03
N ALA A 290 -27.80 13.45 12.58
CA ALA A 290 -28.19 14.86 12.66
C ALA A 290 -28.25 15.44 14.09
N THR A 291 -28.35 14.58 15.13
CA THR A 291 -28.32 14.99 16.54
C THR A 291 -26.89 15.02 17.09
N THR A 292 -26.01 14.09 16.69
CA THR A 292 -24.59 14.06 17.12
C THR A 292 -23.70 15.00 16.30
N SER A 293 -24.06 15.28 15.04
CA SER A 293 -23.46 16.28 14.14
C SER A 293 -23.38 17.68 14.75
N GLY A 294 -24.28 18.05 15.66
CA GLY A 294 -24.21 19.35 16.36
C GLY A 294 -22.95 19.55 17.22
N ILE A 295 -22.19 18.47 17.47
CA ILE A 295 -20.92 18.46 18.23
C ILE A 295 -19.71 18.33 17.28
N ARG A 296 -19.93 18.01 15.99
CA ARG A 296 -18.89 17.80 14.97
C ARG A 296 -18.90 18.94 13.95
N ASN A 297 -17.74 19.24 13.38
CA ASN A 297 -17.56 20.40 12.49
C ASN A 297 -17.73 19.96 11.03
N ASP A 298 -18.98 19.69 10.64
CA ASP A 298 -19.41 18.88 9.48
C ASP A 298 -19.16 19.52 8.09
N ASN A 299 -17.94 19.98 7.84
CA ASN A 299 -17.41 20.32 6.52
C ASN A 299 -16.61 19.17 5.87
N GLU A 300 -16.63 17.97 6.47
CA GLU A 300 -15.94 16.78 5.95
C GLU A 300 -16.53 16.35 4.60
N LYS A 301 -15.72 16.35 3.54
CA LYS A 301 -16.13 15.91 2.20
C LYS A 301 -15.94 14.40 2.05
N TYR A 302 -17.00 13.71 1.61
CA TYR A 302 -16.90 12.31 1.21
C TYR A 302 -16.11 12.17 -0.10
N LEU A 303 -15.30 11.12 -0.20
CA LEU A 303 -14.54 10.80 -1.40
C LEU A 303 -15.43 10.09 -2.43
N LYS A 304 -15.27 10.46 -3.70
CA LYS A 304 -15.83 9.73 -4.84
C LYS A 304 -15.02 8.46 -5.07
N GLY A 305 -15.67 7.29 -5.06
CA GLY A 305 -15.00 6.01 -5.23
C GLY A 305 -15.89 4.81 -4.90
N GLU A 306 -15.32 3.62 -5.01
CA GLU A 306 -15.95 2.38 -4.53
C GLU A 306 -15.37 2.01 -3.16
N PHE A 307 -16.24 1.71 -2.19
CA PHE A 307 -15.86 1.38 -0.82
C PHE A 307 -16.47 0.04 -0.42
N THR A 308 -15.64 -0.87 0.07
CA THR A 308 -16.09 -2.12 0.69
C THR A 308 -16.47 -1.84 2.14
N LEU A 309 -17.74 -2.08 2.48
CA LEU A 309 -18.27 -1.97 3.84
C LEU A 309 -18.90 -3.29 4.26
N THR A 310 -18.84 -3.61 5.55
CA THR A 310 -19.47 -4.79 6.15
C THR A 310 -20.61 -4.35 7.08
N PRO A 311 -21.73 -5.08 7.16
CA PRO A 311 -22.86 -4.75 8.03
C PRO A 311 -22.54 -4.62 9.53
N ASP A 312 -21.42 -5.15 10.01
CA ASP A 312 -20.95 -5.05 11.40
C ASP A 312 -20.20 -3.74 11.73
N MET A 313 -19.93 -2.90 10.73
CA MET A 313 -19.50 -1.52 10.97
C MET A 313 -20.67 -0.71 11.53
N GLY A 314 -20.48 0.00 12.65
CA GLY A 314 -21.43 1.02 13.10
C GLY A 314 -21.59 2.16 12.07
N ILE A 315 -22.71 2.89 12.11
CA ILE A 315 -23.02 3.93 11.11
C ILE A 315 -21.93 5.01 10.99
N GLU A 316 -21.32 5.42 12.11
CA GLU A 316 -20.21 6.36 12.11
C GLU A 316 -18.92 5.76 11.51
N LYS A 317 -18.71 4.45 11.64
CA LYS A 317 -17.58 3.76 11.00
C LYS A 317 -17.80 3.66 9.49
N MET A 318 -19.01 3.33 9.04
CA MET A 318 -19.36 3.34 7.61
C MET A 318 -19.17 4.72 6.98
N LEU A 319 -19.63 5.78 7.66
CA LEU A 319 -19.44 7.17 7.20
C LEU A 319 -17.97 7.59 7.20
N SER A 320 -17.20 7.25 8.25
CA SER A 320 -15.77 7.62 8.34
C SER A 320 -14.89 6.90 7.31
N THR A 321 -15.24 5.67 6.93
CA THR A 321 -14.58 4.95 5.82
C THR A 321 -14.83 5.62 4.45
N CYS A 322 -15.91 6.40 4.30
CA CYS A 322 -16.24 7.13 3.07
C CYS A 322 -15.70 8.58 3.04
N THR A 323 -15.20 9.14 4.15
CA THR A 323 -14.55 10.46 4.18
C THR A 323 -13.07 10.36 3.79
N ALA A 324 -12.47 11.51 3.45
CA ALA A 324 -11.09 11.60 2.98
C ALA A 324 -10.00 11.27 4.02
N THR A 325 -10.35 10.63 5.13
CA THR A 325 -9.48 10.41 6.28
C THR A 325 -9.49 8.94 6.72
N GLN A 326 -9.03 8.06 5.83
CA GLN A 326 -8.02 7.12 6.30
C GLN A 326 -6.86 7.99 6.82
N LYS A 327 -6.70 8.12 8.13
CA LYS A 327 -5.38 8.43 8.70
C LYS A 327 -4.50 7.25 8.34
N ARG A 328 -3.84 7.34 7.19
CA ARG A 328 -2.64 6.56 6.92
C ARG A 328 -1.56 7.21 7.76
N ASP A 329 -0.99 6.45 8.69
CA ASP A 329 0.09 6.95 9.52
C ASP A 329 1.24 7.39 8.60
N THR A 330 1.78 8.58 8.83
CA THR A 330 2.95 9.07 8.11
C THR A 330 4.21 8.84 8.90
N VAL A 331 5.32 8.69 8.18
CA VAL A 331 6.67 8.54 8.73
C VAL A 331 7.59 9.53 8.04
N GLU A 332 8.36 10.26 8.83
CA GLU A 332 9.40 11.16 8.36
C GLU A 332 10.72 10.39 8.26
N ILE A 333 11.37 10.41 7.09
CA ILE A 333 12.61 9.69 6.83
C ILE A 333 13.63 10.65 6.21
N THR A 334 14.75 10.83 6.90
CA THR A 334 15.94 11.48 6.36
C THR A 334 16.83 10.47 5.65
N PHE A 335 17.19 10.75 4.39
CA PHE A 335 18.25 10.05 3.65
C PHE A 335 19.50 10.93 3.60
N PRO A 336 20.56 10.59 4.34
CA PRO A 336 21.83 11.31 4.28
C PRO A 336 22.48 11.27 2.90
N GLU A 337 23.35 12.23 2.63
CA GLU A 337 24.17 12.26 1.42
C GLU A 337 25.04 11.00 1.30
N GLY A 338 25.28 10.57 0.06
CA GLY A 338 26.08 9.38 -0.23
C GLY A 338 25.37 8.05 0.02
N PHE A 339 24.06 8.03 0.29
CA PHE A 339 23.25 6.80 0.34
C PHE A 339 23.08 6.19 -1.06
N THR A 340 23.11 4.86 -1.16
CA THR A 340 22.81 4.12 -2.41
C THR A 340 21.33 3.76 -2.50
N VAL A 341 20.87 3.40 -3.71
CA VAL A 341 19.51 2.88 -3.96
C VAL A 341 19.16 1.70 -3.03
N GLU A 342 20.11 0.79 -2.80
CA GLU A 342 19.95 -0.35 -1.85
C GLU A 342 19.69 0.13 -0.42
N GLN A 343 20.48 1.09 0.09
CA GLN A 343 20.34 1.62 1.46
C GLN A 343 19.05 2.42 1.65
N ILE A 344 18.60 3.12 0.60
CA ILE A 344 17.31 3.82 0.58
C ILE A 344 16.17 2.79 0.63
N ALA A 345 16.28 1.72 -0.15
CA ALA A 345 15.29 0.63 -0.18
C ALA A 345 15.15 -0.10 1.17
N GLU A 346 16.28 -0.35 1.85
CA GLU A 346 16.33 -0.94 3.20
C GLU A 346 15.61 -0.05 4.21
N LYS A 347 15.99 1.24 4.28
CA LYS A 347 15.40 2.18 5.25
C LYS A 347 13.91 2.45 5.02
N LEU A 348 13.44 2.36 3.78
CA LEU A 348 12.01 2.41 3.42
C LEU A 348 11.24 1.18 3.92
N GLU A 349 11.85 -0.01 3.85
CA GLU A 349 11.24 -1.27 4.31
C GLU A 349 11.21 -1.35 5.85
N GLU A 350 12.30 -0.97 6.53
CA GLU A 350 12.35 -0.80 7.99
C GLU A 350 11.25 0.15 8.50
N SER A 351 11.07 1.26 7.79
CA SER A 351 10.06 2.29 8.08
C SER A 351 8.65 1.91 7.62
N LYS A 352 8.46 0.72 7.03
CA LYS A 352 7.18 0.17 6.54
C LYS A 352 6.48 1.03 5.48
N VAL A 353 7.26 1.80 4.70
CA VAL A 353 6.74 2.60 3.59
C VAL A 353 6.38 1.67 2.42
N CYS A 354 7.37 0.94 1.90
CA CYS A 354 7.22 -0.02 0.80
C CYS A 354 8.26 -1.14 0.95
N SER A 355 8.04 -2.30 0.32
CA SER A 355 9.06 -3.36 0.34
C SER A 355 10.28 -2.99 -0.49
N LYS A 356 11.47 -3.35 0.01
CA LYS A 356 12.76 -3.26 -0.68
C LYS A 356 12.66 -3.87 -2.08
N SER A 357 12.04 -5.06 -2.21
CA SER A 357 11.91 -5.75 -3.50
C SER A 357 11.13 -4.95 -4.53
N ASP A 358 10.06 -4.26 -4.14
CA ASP A 358 9.21 -3.51 -5.07
C ASP A 358 9.78 -2.13 -5.38
N PHE A 359 10.48 -1.51 -4.43
CA PHE A 359 11.28 -0.30 -4.67
C PHE A 359 12.43 -0.58 -5.66
N LEU A 360 13.18 -1.67 -5.50
CA LEU A 360 14.27 -2.05 -6.42
C LEU A 360 13.79 -2.43 -7.83
N LYS A 361 12.51 -2.78 -8.01
CA LYS A 361 11.86 -2.90 -9.33
C LYS A 361 11.46 -1.52 -9.87
N ALA A 362 10.79 -0.71 -9.04
CA ALA A 362 10.33 0.63 -9.40
C ALA A 362 11.49 1.59 -9.76
N THR A 363 12.69 1.34 -9.27
CA THR A 363 13.90 2.13 -9.56
C THR A 363 14.66 1.70 -10.82
N ASN A 364 14.22 0.59 -11.44
CA ASN A 364 14.82 0.01 -12.65
C ASN A 364 13.90 0.11 -13.88
N VAL A 365 12.95 1.07 -13.89
CA VAL A 365 12.07 1.34 -15.03
C VAL A 365 12.16 2.79 -15.49
N ALA A 366 12.31 2.99 -16.81
CA ALA A 366 12.41 4.31 -17.44
C ALA A 366 11.03 4.95 -17.74
N THR A 367 10.01 4.65 -16.92
CA THR A 367 8.60 5.02 -17.20
C THR A 367 8.17 6.35 -16.56
N TYR A 368 9.04 7.01 -15.78
CA TYR A 368 8.72 8.27 -15.10
C TYR A 368 8.68 9.46 -16.07
N SER A 369 7.82 10.44 -15.78
CA SER A 369 7.54 11.57 -16.66
C SER A 369 8.52 12.74 -16.54
N TYR A 370 9.78 12.46 -16.19
CA TYR A 370 10.88 13.43 -16.15
C TYR A 370 11.80 13.22 -17.36
N ASP A 371 12.25 14.29 -18.01
CA ASP A 371 13.07 14.17 -19.22
C ASP A 371 14.47 13.62 -18.92
N PHE A 372 15.09 14.00 -17.80
CA PHE A 372 16.40 13.49 -17.41
C PHE A 372 16.44 11.95 -17.24
N VAL A 373 15.33 11.31 -16.84
CA VAL A 373 15.22 9.85 -16.72
C VAL A 373 15.33 9.15 -18.09
N LYS A 374 14.99 9.84 -19.18
CA LYS A 374 15.09 9.36 -20.56
C LYS A 374 16.49 9.59 -21.13
N ASP A 375 17.16 10.64 -20.65
CA ASP A 375 18.49 11.07 -21.08
C ASP A 375 19.64 10.37 -20.30
N ILE A 376 19.32 9.49 -19.34
CA ILE A 376 20.30 8.67 -18.60
C ILE A 376 21.16 7.84 -19.56
N ALA A 377 22.49 8.00 -19.50
CA ALA A 377 23.40 7.29 -20.36
C ALA A 377 23.61 5.83 -19.90
N ASN A 378 23.72 4.92 -20.87
CA ASN A 378 24.02 3.50 -20.64
C ASN A 378 23.02 2.80 -19.69
N GLY A 379 21.74 3.17 -19.72
CA GLY A 379 20.72 2.64 -18.79
C GLY A 379 20.56 1.11 -18.81
N ASP A 380 20.86 0.45 -19.94
CA ASP A 380 20.91 -1.01 -20.10
C ASP A 380 22.16 -1.66 -19.46
N GLN A 381 23.09 -0.85 -18.96
CA GLN A 381 24.38 -1.27 -18.42
C GLN A 381 24.53 -1.05 -16.91
N ARG A 382 23.63 -0.25 -16.31
CA ARG A 382 23.62 0.07 -14.87
C ARG A 382 23.15 -1.10 -14.03
N TYR A 383 23.49 -1.08 -12.73
CA TYR A 383 22.96 -2.03 -11.76
C TYR A 383 21.61 -1.57 -11.19
N HIS A 384 21.51 -0.28 -10.85
CA HIS A 384 20.22 0.42 -10.71
C HIS A 384 20.18 1.58 -11.71
N LEU A 385 19.12 1.67 -12.50
CA LEU A 385 18.96 2.73 -13.52
C LEU A 385 19.01 4.13 -12.89
N LEU A 386 18.31 4.31 -11.77
CA LEU A 386 18.11 5.59 -11.07
C LEU A 386 19.09 5.81 -9.89
N GLU A 387 20.21 5.09 -9.83
CA GLU A 387 21.30 5.41 -8.88
C GLU A 387 21.77 6.86 -9.10
N GLY A 388 21.94 7.63 -8.02
CA GLY A 388 22.29 9.05 -8.09
C GLY A 388 21.12 10.04 -8.17
N TYR A 389 19.91 9.59 -8.51
CA TYR A 389 18.76 10.46 -8.77
C TYR A 389 17.76 10.57 -7.60
N MET A 390 18.12 10.06 -6.42
CA MET A 390 17.30 10.16 -5.20
C MET A 390 17.91 11.20 -4.26
N TYR A 391 17.50 12.46 -4.43
CA TYR A 391 18.14 13.57 -3.75
C TYR A 391 18.16 13.39 -2.22
N PRO A 392 19.31 13.54 -1.52
CA PRO A 392 19.40 13.39 -0.08
C PRO A 392 18.67 14.53 0.64
N ASP A 393 17.63 14.18 1.40
CA ASP A 393 16.74 15.13 2.09
C ASP A 393 15.91 14.42 3.16
N THR A 394 15.05 15.17 3.86
CA THR A 394 14.01 14.63 4.74
C THR A 394 12.64 14.62 4.05
N TYR A 395 11.97 13.46 4.08
CA TYR A 395 10.73 13.22 3.35
C TYR A 395 9.63 12.63 4.25
N GLU A 396 8.39 13.09 4.09
CA GLU A 396 7.20 12.45 4.67
C GLU A 396 6.64 11.39 3.69
N PHE A 397 6.45 10.17 4.19
CA PHE A 397 5.81 9.05 3.46
C PHE A 397 4.61 8.51 4.21
N TYR A 398 3.68 7.89 3.49
CA TYR A 398 2.65 7.07 4.13
C TYR A 398 3.18 5.66 4.42
N VAL A 399 2.77 5.07 5.54
CA VAL A 399 2.94 3.62 5.79
C VAL A 399 2.12 2.86 4.73
N GLY A 400 2.77 1.97 3.98
CA GLY A 400 2.17 1.31 2.81
C GLY A 400 1.97 2.22 1.59
N GLU A 401 2.85 3.20 1.35
CA GLU A 401 2.87 3.98 0.11
C GLU A 401 3.34 3.12 -1.08
N ASP A 402 2.76 3.35 -2.26
CA ASP A 402 3.15 2.62 -3.48
C ASP A 402 4.59 2.95 -3.88
N ALA A 403 5.39 1.93 -4.23
CA ALA A 403 6.81 2.09 -4.54
C ALA A 403 7.08 3.06 -5.71
N SER A 404 6.18 3.17 -6.70
CA SER A 404 6.32 4.14 -7.79
C SER A 404 5.94 5.57 -7.36
N SER A 405 5.06 5.74 -6.36
CA SER A 405 4.82 7.04 -5.69
C SER A 405 6.07 7.49 -4.92
N VAL A 406 6.66 6.58 -4.14
CA VAL A 406 7.91 6.84 -3.40
C VAL A 406 9.04 7.28 -4.35
N VAL A 407 9.29 6.52 -5.42
CA VAL A 407 10.30 6.91 -6.44
C VAL A 407 9.94 8.24 -7.12
N SER A 408 8.67 8.46 -7.48
CA SER A 408 8.24 9.73 -8.10
C SER A 408 8.45 10.95 -7.20
N LYS A 409 8.34 10.78 -5.87
CA LYS A 409 8.59 11.81 -4.86
C LYS A 409 10.09 12.14 -4.72
N LEU A 410 10.94 11.11 -4.68
CA LEU A 410 12.41 11.27 -4.65
C LEU A 410 12.93 11.94 -5.93
N LEU A 411 12.46 11.50 -7.11
CA LEU A 411 12.79 12.10 -8.40
C LEU A 411 12.26 13.54 -8.53
N GLY A 412 11.10 13.84 -7.92
CA GLY A 412 10.53 15.19 -7.89
C GLY A 412 11.41 16.18 -7.13
N ASN A 413 11.88 15.80 -5.94
CA ASN A 413 12.82 16.64 -5.19
C ASN A 413 14.15 16.79 -5.94
N PHE A 414 14.68 15.73 -6.56
CA PHE A 414 15.86 15.85 -7.43
C PHE A 414 15.64 16.86 -8.57
N HIS A 415 14.46 16.83 -9.22
CA HIS A 415 14.10 17.79 -10.26
C HIS A 415 14.08 19.23 -9.76
N ASP A 416 13.44 19.48 -8.61
CA ASP A 416 13.29 20.81 -8.02
C ASP A 416 14.63 21.40 -7.52
N LYS A 417 15.60 20.54 -7.14
CA LYS A 417 16.94 20.94 -6.70
C LYS A 417 17.90 21.20 -7.87
N TRP A 418 17.72 20.52 -9.00
CA TRP A 418 18.56 20.73 -10.19
C TRP A 418 18.23 22.04 -10.91
N SER A 419 18.92 23.11 -10.54
CA SER A 419 18.66 24.45 -11.06
C SER A 419 19.06 24.65 -12.53
N ASP A 420 18.43 25.64 -13.20
CA ASP A 420 18.86 26.16 -14.51
C ASP A 420 20.34 26.59 -14.54
N SER A 421 20.88 27.03 -13.39
CA SER A 421 22.29 27.40 -13.26
C SER A 421 23.20 26.17 -13.36
N TYR A 422 22.79 25.02 -12.79
CA TYR A 422 23.53 23.76 -12.85
C TYR A 422 23.47 23.20 -14.28
N ALA A 423 22.28 23.21 -14.89
CA ALA A 423 22.09 22.86 -16.30
C ALA A 423 22.93 23.73 -17.25
N SER A 424 23.08 25.02 -16.96
CA SER A 424 23.90 25.93 -17.76
C SER A 424 25.40 25.69 -17.56
N ARG A 425 25.84 25.49 -16.31
CA ARG A 425 27.24 25.24 -15.98
C ARG A 425 27.75 23.89 -16.48
N ALA A 426 26.93 22.84 -16.43
CA ALA A 426 27.26 21.54 -17.04
C ALA A 426 27.53 21.68 -18.55
N ARG A 427 26.72 22.48 -19.26
CA ARG A 427 26.91 22.77 -20.70
C ARG A 427 28.20 23.54 -20.99
N GLU A 428 28.61 24.48 -20.13
CA GLU A 428 29.92 25.16 -20.25
C GLU A 428 31.10 24.18 -20.13
N LEU A 429 30.95 23.15 -19.29
CA LEU A 429 31.93 22.09 -19.08
C LEU A 429 31.86 20.97 -20.14
N ASN A 430 30.92 21.05 -21.09
CA ASN A 430 30.62 20.02 -22.09
C ASN A 430 30.19 18.67 -21.48
N MET A 431 29.52 18.70 -20.33
CA MET A 431 29.00 17.53 -19.61
C MET A 431 27.48 17.47 -19.66
N SER A 432 26.92 16.27 -19.69
CA SER A 432 25.50 16.04 -19.39
C SER A 432 25.24 16.17 -17.88
N MET A 433 23.97 16.24 -17.49
CA MET A 433 23.57 16.09 -16.08
C MET A 433 24.10 14.77 -15.50
N ASP A 434 23.99 13.69 -16.27
CA ASP A 434 24.35 12.34 -15.85
C ASP A 434 25.86 12.16 -15.65
N ASP A 435 26.70 12.82 -16.44
CA ASP A 435 28.15 12.91 -16.20
C ASP A 435 28.45 13.65 -14.88
N VAL A 436 27.72 14.74 -14.59
CA VAL A 436 27.91 15.56 -13.38
C VAL A 436 27.48 14.78 -12.13
N ILE A 437 26.30 14.13 -12.13
CA ILE A 437 25.84 13.31 -11.02
C ILE A 437 26.74 12.08 -10.83
N THR A 438 27.21 11.47 -11.92
CA THR A 438 28.16 10.35 -11.85
C THR A 438 29.45 10.78 -11.16
N LEU A 439 30.08 11.87 -11.58
CA LEU A 439 31.31 12.36 -10.95
C LEU A 439 31.07 12.85 -9.52
N ALA A 440 29.95 13.53 -9.24
CA ALA A 440 29.61 14.00 -7.91
C ALA A 440 29.40 12.85 -6.92
N SER A 441 28.80 11.73 -7.36
CA SER A 441 28.64 10.52 -6.52
C SER A 441 29.98 9.87 -6.13
N ILE A 442 31.03 10.07 -6.94
CA ILE A 442 32.39 9.65 -6.59
C ILE A 442 32.96 10.62 -5.57
N VAL A 443 32.94 11.92 -5.85
CA VAL A 443 33.46 12.98 -4.96
C VAL A 443 32.84 12.91 -3.55
N GLN A 444 31.52 12.69 -3.45
CA GLN A 444 30.77 12.52 -2.19
C GLN A 444 31.24 11.34 -1.33
N LYS A 445 31.87 10.32 -1.94
CA LYS A 445 32.37 9.14 -1.22
C LYS A 445 33.85 9.25 -0.84
N GLU A 446 34.61 10.13 -1.49
CA GLU A 446 36.00 10.42 -1.12
C GLU A 446 36.07 11.40 0.08
N ASP A 447 35.23 12.44 0.11
CA ASP A 447 35.24 13.47 1.16
C ASP A 447 33.84 14.02 1.49
N SER A 448 33.72 14.70 2.64
CA SER A 448 32.53 15.41 3.12
C SER A 448 32.76 16.92 3.32
N ASN A 449 33.99 17.41 3.21
CA ASN A 449 34.34 18.84 3.27
C ASN A 449 34.23 19.48 1.87
N PRO A 450 33.43 20.54 1.66
CA PRO A 450 33.23 21.15 0.34
C PRO A 450 34.49 21.70 -0.34
N ASP A 451 35.45 22.25 0.42
CA ASP A 451 36.72 22.76 -0.13
C ASP A 451 37.60 21.60 -0.62
N ASN A 452 37.67 20.51 0.16
CA ASN A 452 38.35 19.28 -0.25
C ASN A 452 37.68 18.66 -1.48
N MET A 453 36.34 18.58 -1.50
CA MET A 453 35.56 18.10 -2.65
C MET A 453 35.93 18.85 -3.94
N ALA A 454 36.06 20.19 -3.87
CA ALA A 454 36.43 21.00 -5.04
C ALA A 454 37.85 20.71 -5.55
N VAL A 455 38.79 20.36 -4.65
CA VAL A 455 40.14 19.90 -5.02
C VAL A 455 40.11 18.49 -5.61
N ILE A 456 39.38 17.55 -5.02
CA ILE A 456 39.23 16.17 -5.50
C ILE A 456 38.56 16.14 -6.88
N ALA A 457 37.50 16.93 -7.07
CA ALA A 457 36.87 17.13 -8.38
C ALA A 457 37.89 17.62 -9.42
N SER A 458 38.78 18.57 -9.06
CA SER A 458 39.84 19.04 -9.95
C SER A 458 40.84 17.94 -10.33
N VAL A 459 41.19 17.04 -9.41
CA VAL A 459 42.05 15.87 -9.69
C VAL A 459 41.37 14.94 -10.70
N PHE A 460 40.08 14.65 -10.52
CA PHE A 460 39.34 13.82 -11.47
C PHE A 460 39.19 14.49 -12.84
N TYR A 461 38.91 15.80 -12.92
CA TYR A 461 38.94 16.54 -14.19
C TYR A 461 40.29 16.46 -14.89
N ASN A 462 41.39 16.63 -14.16
CA ASN A 462 42.74 16.52 -14.70
C ASN A 462 43.03 15.10 -15.22
N ARG A 463 42.60 14.05 -14.50
CA ARG A 463 42.68 12.65 -14.97
C ARG A 463 41.86 12.41 -16.23
N LEU A 464 40.58 12.81 -16.26
CA LEU A 464 39.69 12.65 -17.43
C LEU A 464 40.26 13.30 -18.70
N ASN A 465 40.97 14.41 -18.56
CA ASN A 465 41.59 15.15 -19.68
C ASN A 465 43.03 14.71 -19.98
N SER A 466 43.58 13.70 -19.30
CA SER A 466 44.98 13.27 -19.43
C SER A 466 45.15 11.94 -20.15
N SER A 467 45.97 11.95 -21.20
CA SER A 467 46.43 10.72 -21.87
C SER A 467 47.37 9.86 -21.01
N ALA A 468 47.93 10.41 -19.92
CA ALA A 468 48.81 9.69 -19.01
C ALA A 468 48.06 8.97 -17.87
N TYR A 469 46.89 9.48 -17.48
CA TYR A 469 46.09 8.96 -16.36
C TYR A 469 44.65 8.64 -16.80
N PRO A 470 44.44 7.67 -17.72
CA PRO A 470 43.18 7.47 -18.44
C PRO A 470 42.03 6.86 -17.62
N SER A 471 42.16 6.72 -16.30
CA SER A 471 41.13 6.21 -15.39
C SER A 471 41.21 6.88 -14.03
N LEU A 472 40.09 6.97 -13.31
CA LEU A 472 40.02 7.75 -12.06
C LEU A 472 40.75 7.08 -10.90
N GLN A 473 40.71 5.74 -10.80
CA GLN A 473 41.28 4.95 -9.69
C GLN A 473 40.74 5.36 -8.31
N SER A 474 39.43 5.59 -8.22
CA SER A 474 38.72 5.85 -6.96
C SER A 474 38.34 4.53 -6.27
N ASP A 475 38.68 4.38 -4.99
CA ASP A 475 38.30 3.20 -4.22
C ASP A 475 36.83 3.18 -3.80
N ALA A 476 36.16 4.34 -3.74
CA ALA A 476 34.70 4.37 -3.63
C ALA A 476 34.01 3.57 -4.75
N THR A 477 34.55 3.59 -5.97
CA THR A 477 34.02 2.80 -7.09
C THR A 477 34.30 1.29 -6.96
N ASN A 478 35.40 0.89 -6.31
CA ASN A 478 35.66 -0.51 -5.95
C ASN A 478 34.74 -0.98 -4.81
N TYR A 479 34.52 -0.11 -3.82
CA TYR A 479 33.63 -0.38 -2.69
C TYR A 479 32.19 -0.58 -3.18
N TYR A 480 31.66 0.29 -4.04
CA TYR A 480 30.31 0.13 -4.58
C TYR A 480 30.08 -1.23 -5.25
N VAL A 481 31.02 -1.64 -6.10
CA VAL A 481 31.01 -2.94 -6.78
C VAL A 481 31.08 -4.12 -5.80
N ASN A 482 31.91 -4.05 -4.76
CA ASN A 482 32.11 -5.16 -3.82
C ASN A 482 31.04 -5.25 -2.72
N THR A 483 30.42 -4.12 -2.34
CA THR A 483 29.50 -4.03 -1.21
C THR A 483 28.04 -4.15 -1.66
N TYR A 484 27.62 -3.45 -2.72
CA TYR A 484 26.20 -3.42 -3.12
C TYR A 484 25.90 -4.32 -4.33
N ILE A 485 26.77 -4.33 -5.37
CA ILE A 485 26.52 -5.15 -6.56
C ILE A 485 26.80 -6.64 -6.29
N LYS A 486 27.95 -6.95 -5.69
CA LYS A 486 28.44 -8.34 -5.52
C LYS A 486 27.52 -9.29 -4.75
N PRO A 487 26.77 -8.87 -3.69
CA PRO A 487 25.85 -9.79 -3.00
C PRO A 487 24.64 -10.20 -3.86
N GLY A 488 24.17 -9.32 -4.75
CA GLY A 488 22.98 -9.57 -5.60
C GLY A 488 23.29 -10.04 -7.03
N ALA A 489 24.54 -9.99 -7.48
CA ALA A 489 24.94 -10.36 -8.84
C ALA A 489 25.48 -11.80 -8.95
N SER A 490 25.24 -12.46 -10.09
CA SER A 490 25.94 -13.73 -10.38
C SER A 490 27.43 -13.51 -10.62
N ALA A 491 28.25 -14.56 -10.57
CA ALA A 491 29.68 -14.45 -10.85
C ALA A 491 30.00 -13.95 -12.28
N GLY A 492 29.09 -14.11 -13.24
CA GLY A 492 29.22 -13.51 -14.57
C GLY A 492 28.89 -12.01 -14.55
N ASP A 493 27.75 -11.66 -13.96
CA ASP A 493 27.24 -10.28 -13.91
C ASP A 493 28.14 -9.39 -13.04
N TYR A 494 28.66 -9.91 -11.92
CA TYR A 494 29.64 -9.22 -11.08
C TYR A 494 30.87 -8.78 -11.89
N ASN A 495 31.41 -9.64 -12.75
CA ASN A 495 32.56 -9.27 -13.59
C ASN A 495 32.17 -8.25 -14.67
N LEU A 496 30.95 -8.34 -15.22
CA LEU A 496 30.42 -7.35 -16.16
C LEU A 496 30.27 -5.97 -15.50
N TYR A 497 29.62 -5.89 -14.34
CA TYR A 497 29.46 -4.64 -13.59
C TYR A 497 30.79 -4.11 -13.04
N ARG A 498 31.71 -4.97 -12.58
CA ARG A 498 33.06 -4.54 -12.20
C ARG A 498 33.77 -3.83 -13.35
N ASN A 499 33.69 -4.35 -14.57
CA ASN A 499 34.30 -3.73 -15.74
C ASN A 499 33.60 -2.43 -16.20
N ARG A 500 32.40 -2.14 -15.67
CA ARG A 500 31.59 -0.95 -15.97
C ARG A 500 31.69 0.15 -14.89
N TYR A 501 31.90 -0.23 -13.63
CA TYR A 501 31.90 0.68 -12.47
C TYR A 501 33.28 0.87 -11.83
N SER A 502 34.15 -0.15 -11.78
CA SER A 502 35.47 -0.01 -11.14
C SER A 502 36.39 0.88 -11.98
N THR A 503 36.72 2.08 -11.48
CA THR A 503 37.60 3.05 -12.18
C THR A 503 39.09 2.70 -12.11
N TYR A 504 39.42 1.51 -11.60
CA TYR A 504 40.69 0.82 -11.81
C TYR A 504 40.69 -0.06 -13.08
N VAL A 505 39.54 -0.23 -13.74
CA VAL A 505 39.33 -1.12 -14.89
C VAL A 505 38.71 -0.39 -16.08
N CYS A 506 37.64 0.38 -15.85
CA CYS A 506 37.09 1.27 -16.88
C CYS A 506 37.98 2.51 -17.09
N LYS A 507 37.81 3.15 -18.25
CA LYS A 507 38.49 4.41 -18.60
C LYS A 507 37.46 5.53 -18.64
N GLY A 508 37.83 6.71 -18.18
CA GLY A 508 36.88 7.81 -17.99
C GLY A 508 35.97 7.60 -16.77
N LEU A 509 34.73 8.07 -16.87
CA LEU A 509 33.68 7.84 -15.87
C LEU A 509 33.15 6.38 -15.91
N PRO A 510 32.62 5.86 -14.80
CA PRO A 510 31.82 4.62 -14.81
C PRO A 510 30.49 4.81 -15.57
N VAL A 511 29.78 3.72 -15.85
CA VAL A 511 28.50 3.75 -16.63
C VAL A 511 27.35 4.53 -15.97
N GLY A 512 27.51 4.91 -14.70
CA GLY A 512 26.57 5.73 -13.94
C GLY A 512 27.03 5.97 -12.50
N PRO A 513 26.23 6.67 -11.69
CA PRO A 513 26.55 7.02 -10.31
C PRO A 513 26.74 5.81 -9.39
N ILE A 514 27.40 6.02 -8.24
CA ILE A 514 27.65 5.00 -7.20
C ILE A 514 26.92 5.28 -5.87
N CYS A 515 26.21 6.40 -5.77
CA CYS A 515 25.34 6.80 -4.67
C CYS A 515 24.59 8.09 -5.07
N SER A 516 23.71 8.58 -4.20
CA SER A 516 23.05 9.87 -4.33
C SER A 516 23.91 11.01 -3.73
N PRO A 517 24.47 11.92 -4.55
CA PRO A 517 25.28 13.03 -4.06
C PRO A 517 24.43 14.16 -3.48
N GLY A 518 25.02 14.92 -2.56
CA GLY A 518 24.51 16.16 -2.02
C GLY A 518 24.83 17.39 -2.88
N ASP A 519 24.31 18.53 -2.45
CA ASP A 519 24.44 19.80 -3.17
C ASP A 519 25.90 20.24 -3.31
N ASP A 520 26.71 20.05 -2.27
CA ASP A 520 28.10 20.51 -2.26
C ASP A 520 29.03 19.64 -3.13
N ALA A 521 28.77 18.33 -3.26
CA ALA A 521 29.46 17.48 -4.22
C ALA A 521 29.08 17.83 -5.67
N ILE A 522 27.81 18.18 -5.92
CA ILE A 522 27.35 18.67 -7.23
C ILE A 522 28.01 20.02 -7.56
N LYS A 523 28.07 20.96 -6.60
CA LYS A 523 28.80 22.24 -6.75
C LYS A 523 30.28 22.03 -7.00
N ALA A 524 30.95 21.14 -6.27
CA ALA A 524 32.36 20.85 -6.43
C ALA A 524 32.71 20.34 -7.84
N VAL A 525 31.81 19.58 -8.47
CA VAL A 525 31.95 19.17 -9.88
C VAL A 525 31.64 20.31 -10.85
N LEU A 526 30.62 21.13 -10.59
CA LEU A 526 30.29 22.26 -11.46
C LEU A 526 31.28 23.44 -11.36
N TRP A 527 31.94 23.63 -10.22
CA TRP A 527 32.91 24.68 -9.93
C TRP A 527 34.14 24.11 -9.20
N PRO A 528 34.93 23.25 -9.88
CA PRO A 528 36.11 22.62 -9.29
C PRO A 528 37.22 23.65 -9.04
N ALA A 529 38.10 23.35 -8.11
CA ALA A 529 39.29 24.15 -7.86
C ALA A 529 40.20 24.19 -9.11
N SER A 530 40.82 25.34 -9.40
CA SER A 530 41.74 25.46 -10.54
C SER A 530 43.13 24.97 -10.15
N THR A 531 43.36 23.66 -10.26
CA THR A 531 44.62 23.01 -9.86
C THR A 531 45.26 22.20 -11.00
N ASN A 532 46.55 21.87 -10.83
CA ASN A 532 47.27 20.92 -11.68
C ASN A 532 47.55 19.58 -10.96
N TYR A 533 46.73 19.22 -9.97
CA TYR A 533 46.89 17.98 -9.22
C TYR A 533 46.33 16.78 -9.99
N TYR A 534 46.98 15.63 -9.85
CA TYR A 534 46.64 14.35 -10.48
C TYR A 534 46.48 13.21 -9.47
N PHE A 535 46.76 13.46 -8.20
CA PHE A 535 46.67 12.49 -7.11
C PHE A 535 46.19 13.21 -5.85
N PHE A 536 45.59 12.47 -4.93
CA PHE A 536 45.31 12.89 -3.57
C PHE A 536 45.46 11.70 -2.62
N ALA A 537 45.67 11.99 -1.34
CA ALA A 537 45.53 11.06 -0.22
C ALA A 537 44.92 11.81 0.97
N HIS A 538 44.41 11.05 1.93
CA HIS A 538 44.09 11.54 3.26
C HIS A 538 45.05 10.94 4.29
N ASP A 539 45.28 11.64 5.40
CA ASP A 539 45.77 11.02 6.64
C ASP A 539 44.60 10.48 7.48
N ASP A 540 44.90 9.84 8.61
CA ASP A 540 43.90 9.22 9.49
C ASP A 540 43.05 10.26 10.24
N GLU A 541 43.57 11.49 10.39
CA GLU A 541 42.86 12.68 10.87
C GLU A 541 41.88 13.25 9.82
N GLY A 542 42.05 12.91 8.54
CA GLY A 542 41.18 13.30 7.42
C GLY A 542 41.59 14.57 6.66
N ASN A 543 42.82 15.04 6.80
CA ASN A 543 43.38 16.14 6.01
C ASN A 543 43.69 15.71 4.57
N LEU A 544 43.44 16.57 3.58
CA LEU A 544 43.64 16.25 2.16
C LEU A 544 45.02 16.69 1.65
N TYR A 545 45.82 15.73 1.15
CA TYR A 545 47.13 15.97 0.54
C TYR A 545 47.10 15.76 -0.98
N ALA A 546 46.94 16.83 -1.75
CA ALA A 546 46.92 16.77 -3.22
C ALA A 546 48.33 16.87 -3.84
N ALA A 547 48.60 16.06 -4.87
CA ALA A 547 49.89 15.95 -5.55
C ALA A 547 49.76 16.01 -7.09
N ARG A 548 50.77 16.59 -7.75
CA ARG A 548 50.86 16.74 -9.22
C ARG A 548 51.60 15.58 -9.87
N THR A 549 52.54 14.98 -9.13
CA THR A 549 53.36 13.85 -9.61
C THR A 549 53.22 12.63 -8.70
N ALA A 550 53.51 11.44 -9.23
CA ALA A 550 53.54 10.23 -8.43
C ALA A 550 54.63 10.26 -7.32
N SER A 551 55.71 11.03 -7.51
CA SER A 551 56.74 11.20 -6.47
C SER A 551 56.26 12.08 -5.32
N GLU A 552 55.51 13.14 -5.60
CA GLU A 552 54.83 13.95 -4.59
C GLU A 552 53.77 13.12 -3.86
N GLN A 553 53.00 12.28 -4.58
CA GLN A 553 52.01 11.39 -3.97
C GLN A 553 52.66 10.36 -3.03
N ASN A 554 53.78 9.74 -3.44
CA ASN A 554 54.52 8.82 -2.58
C ASN A 554 55.02 9.51 -1.30
N GLN A 555 55.47 10.77 -1.38
CA GLN A 555 55.85 11.56 -0.21
C GLN A 555 54.64 11.86 0.68
N ASN A 556 53.50 12.28 0.10
CA ASN A 556 52.27 12.55 0.86
C ASN A 556 51.80 11.29 1.63
N VAL A 557 51.78 10.13 0.96
CA VAL A 557 51.38 8.85 1.58
C VAL A 557 52.38 8.41 2.65
N TYR A 558 53.69 8.57 2.43
CA TYR A 558 54.69 8.29 3.46
C TYR A 558 54.53 9.21 4.68
N ASN A 559 54.31 10.51 4.46
CA ASN A 559 54.11 11.48 5.54
C ASN A 559 52.88 11.13 6.37
N ALA A 560 51.72 10.90 5.74
CA ALA A 560 50.49 10.52 6.43
C ALA A 560 50.66 9.26 7.30
N LEU A 561 51.31 8.22 6.75
CA LEU A 561 51.61 6.98 7.46
C LEU A 561 52.68 7.12 8.56
N THR A 562 53.32 8.28 8.72
CA THR A 562 54.35 8.51 9.75
C THR A 562 53.92 9.53 10.81
N THR A 563 53.04 10.48 10.50
CA THR A 563 52.52 11.44 11.50
C THR A 563 51.55 10.81 12.49
N GLY A 564 50.69 9.89 12.07
CA GLY A 564 49.79 9.16 12.97
C GLY A 564 50.52 8.19 13.93
N GLY A 565 51.80 7.90 13.70
CA GLY A 565 52.58 6.93 14.47
C GLY A 565 53.41 7.52 15.62
N THR A 566 53.40 8.83 15.83
CA THR A 566 54.38 9.50 16.74
C THR A 566 53.86 9.91 18.11
N GLU A 567 52.57 9.71 18.45
CA GLU A 567 52.01 10.16 19.75
C GLU A 567 51.84 9.05 20.82
N GLU A 568 51.99 7.76 20.49
CA GLU A 568 51.77 6.65 21.46
C GLU A 568 53.05 6.06 22.11
N GLU A 569 54.28 6.41 21.68
CA GLU A 569 55.52 5.80 22.21
C GLU A 569 56.25 6.62 23.31
N GLU A 570 55.76 7.79 23.75
CA GLU A 570 56.45 8.64 24.75
C GLU A 570 55.86 8.64 26.19
N GLU A 571 54.79 7.88 26.48
CA GLU A 571 54.32 7.59 27.86
C GLU A 571 54.20 6.08 28.14
N ALA A 572 55.33 5.44 28.52
CA ALA A 572 55.39 4.04 29.00
C ALA A 572 56.46 3.81 30.09
#